data_AF-A0A2N5RE41-F1
#
_entry.id   AF-A0A2N5RE41-F1
#
_cell.length_a   1.000
_cell.length_b   1.000
_cell.length_c   1.000
_cell.angle_alpha   90.00
_cell.angle_beta   90.00
_cell.angle_gamma   90.00
#
_symmetry.space_group_name_H-M   'P 1'
#
loop_
_entity.id
_entity.type
_entity.pdbx_description
1 polymer ?
#
loop_
_entity_poly.entity_id
_entity_poly.type
_entity_poly.pdbx_seq_one_letter_code
_entity_poly.pdbx_strand_id
1 'polypeptide(L)'
;MNHQHCYEKIIIDLSEEGRIFMGIGTTAETSIRLLMDYPKEILQQILRIMFEPNFGASLQHLKLEIGSDANSSSGTIPSHMRSKDDYNISRIFLLKFAKMAKGVNPDLTLSTLRWGTSSWIRSYEDKYFFYKKLSLIR
;
A
#
# COMPACT_ATOMS: atom_id res chain seq x y z
N MET A 1 -17.70 -12.38 -49.14
CA MET A 1 -18.26 -11.35 -48.26
C MET A 1 -17.09 -10.56 -47.69
N ASN A 2 -16.92 -9.30 -48.08
CA ASN A 2 -15.84 -8.44 -47.59
C ASN A 2 -16.33 -7.70 -46.35
N HIS A 3 -15.79 -8.03 -45.18
CA HIS A 3 -15.96 -7.21 -43.98
C HIS A 3 -14.96 -6.05 -44.05
N GLN A 4 -15.44 -4.86 -44.35
CA GLN A 4 -14.67 -3.63 -44.34
C GLN A 4 -14.54 -3.17 -42.87
N HIS A 5 -13.36 -3.36 -42.27
CA HIS A 5 -13.10 -2.86 -40.92
C HIS A 5 -13.04 -1.33 -40.95
N CYS A 6 -14.01 -0.68 -40.30
CA CYS A 6 -13.95 0.75 -40.00
C CYS A 6 -12.98 0.95 -38.84
N TYR A 7 -11.94 1.74 -39.04
CA TYR A 7 -11.01 2.15 -37.98
C TYR A 7 -11.32 3.59 -37.58
N GLU A 8 -11.40 3.83 -36.28
CA GLU A 8 -11.60 5.14 -35.69
C GLU A 8 -10.24 5.68 -35.24
N LYS A 9 -9.90 6.90 -35.67
CA LYS A 9 -8.62 7.54 -35.36
C LYS A 9 -8.79 8.43 -34.13
N ILE A 10 -8.06 8.11 -33.06
CA ILE A 10 -7.96 8.96 -31.87
C ILE A 10 -6.81 9.96 -32.08
N ILE A 11 -7.08 11.25 -31.88
CA ILE A 11 -6.09 12.33 -31.95
C ILE A 11 -5.70 12.70 -30.52
N ILE A 12 -4.40 12.77 -30.24
CA ILE A 12 -3.86 13.26 -28.97
C ILE A 12 -3.52 14.73 -29.18
N ASP A 13 -4.23 15.62 -28.49
CA ASP A 13 -3.92 17.05 -28.47
C ASP A 13 -2.83 17.32 -27.43
N LEU A 14 -1.69 17.86 -27.86
CA LEU A 14 -0.56 18.20 -26.99
C LEU A 14 -0.59 19.66 -26.53
N SER A 15 -1.55 20.45 -26.99
CA SER A 15 -1.75 21.84 -26.56
C SER A 15 -2.59 21.97 -25.29
N GLU A 16 -3.32 20.91 -24.93
CA GLU A 16 -4.08 20.83 -23.67
C GLU A 16 -3.34 19.94 -22.66
N GLU A 17 -2.93 20.52 -21.52
CA GLU A 17 -2.11 19.80 -20.53
C GLU A 17 -2.91 18.87 -19.60
N GLY A 18 -4.25 18.89 -19.67
CA GLY A 18 -5.11 18.01 -18.87
C GLY A 18 -4.84 18.08 -17.36
N ARG A 19 -5.00 16.95 -16.65
CA ARG A 19 -4.61 16.83 -15.23
C ARG A 19 -3.24 16.18 -15.13
N ILE A 20 -2.46 16.58 -14.13
CA ILE A 20 -1.19 15.93 -13.79
C ILE A 20 -1.45 14.46 -13.46
N PHE A 21 -0.79 13.57 -14.18
CA PHE A 21 -0.76 12.15 -13.85
C PHE A 21 0.04 11.94 -12.57
N MET A 22 -0.62 11.41 -11.53
CA MET A 22 -0.01 11.25 -10.21
C MET A 22 0.66 9.90 -10.02
N GLY A 23 0.56 8.95 -10.96
CA GLY A 23 1.16 7.61 -10.85
C GLY A 23 0.15 6.47 -10.73
N ILE A 24 0.66 5.25 -10.83
CA ILE A 24 -0.07 3.99 -10.64
C ILE A 24 0.50 3.25 -9.44
N GLY A 25 -0.34 2.48 -8.76
CA GLY A 25 0.06 1.77 -7.56
C GLY A 25 -0.66 0.46 -7.32
N THR A 26 -0.31 -0.13 -6.18
CA THR A 26 -0.95 -1.33 -5.65
C THR A 26 -1.29 -1.17 -4.16
N THR A 27 -2.06 -2.12 -3.65
CA THR A 27 -2.46 -2.18 -2.25
C THR A 27 -1.81 -3.38 -1.58
N ALA A 28 -1.27 -3.18 -0.38
CA ALA A 28 -0.78 -4.23 0.48
C ALA A 28 -1.65 -4.31 1.74
N GLU A 29 -2.29 -5.46 1.91
CA GLU A 29 -3.20 -5.80 3.00
C GLU A 29 -2.87 -7.24 3.45
N THR A 30 -3.86 -8.00 3.93
CA THR A 30 -3.63 -9.39 4.38
C THR A 30 -3.12 -10.32 3.26
N SER A 31 -3.37 -9.98 1.99
CA SER A 31 -2.92 -10.74 0.81
C SER A 31 -1.40 -10.91 0.70
N ILE A 32 -0.60 -10.03 1.32
CA ILE A 32 0.87 -10.14 1.28
C ILE A 32 1.45 -10.98 2.42
N ARG A 33 0.61 -11.64 3.24
CA ARG A 33 1.06 -12.41 4.41
C ARG A 33 2.12 -13.46 4.05
N LEU A 34 1.84 -14.30 3.04
CA LEU A 34 2.75 -15.37 2.63
C LEU A 34 3.98 -14.87 1.89
N LEU A 35 3.89 -13.68 1.27
CA LEU A 35 5.03 -13.07 0.60
C LEU A 35 6.20 -12.82 1.57
N MET A 36 5.88 -12.49 2.83
CA MET A 36 6.88 -12.21 3.86
C MET A 36 7.66 -13.46 4.33
N ASP A 37 7.20 -14.67 3.98
CA ASP A 37 7.82 -15.94 4.37
C ASP A 37 8.82 -16.47 3.32
N TYR A 38 8.93 -15.83 2.15
CA TYR A 38 9.93 -16.19 1.15
C TYR A 38 11.37 -15.98 1.65
N PRO A 39 12.35 -16.78 1.16
CA PRO A 39 13.76 -16.49 1.36
C PRO A 39 14.09 -15.06 0.94
N LYS A 40 15.00 -14.41 1.68
CA LYS A 40 15.28 -12.97 1.55
C LYS A 40 15.65 -12.58 0.12
N GLU A 41 16.41 -13.42 -0.56
CA GLU A 41 16.87 -13.21 -1.93
C GLU A 41 15.70 -13.21 -2.93
N ILE A 42 14.75 -14.12 -2.75
CA ILE A 42 13.56 -14.22 -3.60
C ILE A 42 12.60 -13.07 -3.30
N LEU A 43 12.38 -12.75 -2.03
CA LEU A 43 11.56 -11.60 -1.65
C LEU A 43 12.14 -10.29 -2.23
N GLN A 44 13.46 -10.14 -2.23
CA GLN A 44 14.13 -8.99 -2.86
C GLN A 44 13.88 -8.94 -4.37
N GLN A 45 13.93 -10.07 -5.07
CA GLN A 45 13.61 -10.13 -6.51
C GLN A 45 12.15 -9.76 -6.79
N ILE A 46 11.20 -10.24 -5.98
CA ILE A 46 9.79 -9.88 -6.11
C ILE A 46 9.59 -8.37 -5.92
N LEU A 47 10.21 -7.81 -4.87
CA LEU A 47 10.15 -6.36 -4.63
C LEU A 47 10.74 -5.54 -5.79
N ARG A 48 11.83 -6.02 -6.39
CA ARG A 48 12.42 -5.41 -7.60
C ARG A 48 11.43 -5.44 -8.77
N ILE A 49 10.83 -6.59 -9.06
CA ILE A 49 9.78 -6.71 -10.09
C ILE A 49 8.63 -5.72 -9.84
N MET A 50 8.24 -5.52 -8.58
CA MET A 50 7.12 -4.63 -8.24
C MET A 50 7.48 -3.14 -8.30
N PHE A 51 8.65 -2.75 -7.78
CA PHE A 51 8.92 -1.35 -7.43
C PHE A 51 10.17 -0.76 -8.06
N GLU A 52 11.11 -1.56 -8.57
CA GLU A 52 12.34 -1.02 -9.16
C GLU A 52 12.02 -0.21 -10.42
N PRO A 53 12.46 1.07 -10.50
CA PRO A 53 12.25 1.89 -11.68
C PRO A 53 12.88 1.27 -12.92
N ASN A 54 12.18 1.37 -14.06
CA ASN A 54 12.65 0.87 -15.36
C ASN A 54 12.96 -0.64 -15.39
N PHE A 55 12.29 -1.43 -14.54
CA PHE A 55 12.49 -2.88 -14.51
C PHE A 55 11.18 -3.64 -14.79
N GLY A 56 10.42 -3.97 -13.74
CA GLY A 56 9.14 -4.67 -13.87
C GLY A 56 7.97 -3.69 -13.92
N ALA A 57 6.99 -3.91 -13.05
CA ALA A 57 5.81 -3.04 -12.94
C ALA A 57 6.16 -1.59 -12.58
N SER A 58 7.31 -1.36 -11.94
CA SER A 58 7.85 -0.02 -11.64
C SER A 58 6.83 0.89 -10.93
N LEU A 59 6.05 0.34 -9.99
CA LEU A 59 4.94 1.03 -9.34
C LEU A 59 5.42 2.25 -8.53
N GLN A 60 4.67 3.36 -8.61
CA GLN A 60 5.00 4.61 -7.91
C GLN A 60 4.25 4.78 -6.58
N HIS A 61 3.16 4.03 -6.38
CA HIS A 61 2.35 4.10 -5.16
C HIS A 61 2.17 2.74 -4.49
N LEU A 62 2.31 2.73 -3.17
CA LEU A 62 1.98 1.60 -2.32
C LEU A 62 1.02 2.05 -1.21
N LYS A 63 -0.21 1.56 -1.25
CA LYS A 63 -1.22 1.80 -0.22
C LYS A 63 -1.23 0.66 0.80
N LEU A 64 -1.19 0.98 2.09
CA LEU A 64 -1.12 0.00 3.18
C LEU A 64 -2.38 0.06 4.06
N GLU A 65 -2.84 -1.09 4.54
CA GLU A 65 -3.83 -1.12 5.62
C GLU A 65 -3.19 -0.77 6.99
N ILE A 66 -3.85 0.10 7.75
CA ILE A 66 -3.62 0.29 9.18
C ILE A 66 -4.43 -0.79 9.91
N GLY A 67 -3.71 -1.74 10.49
CA GLY A 67 -4.33 -2.88 11.17
C GLY A 67 -5.22 -2.51 12.34
N SER A 68 -6.24 -3.33 12.55
CA SER A 68 -7.20 -3.17 13.65
C SER A 68 -7.59 -4.49 14.30
N ASP A 69 -6.87 -5.58 14.03
CA ASP A 69 -7.22 -6.97 14.37
C ASP A 69 -8.57 -7.46 13.78
N ALA A 70 -9.28 -6.62 13.02
CA ALA A 70 -10.51 -7.01 12.33
C ALA A 70 -10.19 -7.79 11.05
N ASN A 71 -11.10 -8.68 10.65
CA ASN A 71 -10.99 -9.32 9.35
C ASN A 71 -11.36 -8.30 8.26
N SER A 72 -10.39 -7.96 7.41
CA SER A 72 -10.53 -6.95 6.35
C SER A 72 -10.69 -7.53 4.95
N SER A 73 -10.67 -8.86 4.79
CA SER A 73 -11.08 -9.63 3.60
C SER A 73 -10.56 -11.07 3.74
N SER A 74 -9.25 -11.24 3.56
CA SER A 74 -8.56 -12.53 3.58
C SER A 74 -7.92 -12.86 4.93
N GLY A 75 -8.36 -12.19 6.01
CA GLY A 75 -7.82 -12.32 7.36
C GLY A 75 -7.55 -10.95 7.99
N THR A 76 -6.68 -10.93 8.99
CA THR A 76 -6.48 -9.77 9.87
C THR A 76 -5.09 -9.15 9.73
N ILE A 77 -5.02 -7.83 9.82
CA ILE A 77 -3.77 -7.11 10.08
C ILE A 77 -3.72 -6.72 11.57
N PRO A 78 -2.64 -7.07 12.30
CA PRO A 78 -2.52 -6.74 13.70
C PRO A 78 -2.61 -5.24 13.97
N SER A 79 -3.35 -4.85 15.00
CA SER A 79 -3.34 -3.46 15.47
C SER A 79 -2.02 -3.11 16.15
N HIS A 80 -1.52 -1.89 15.93
CA HIS A 80 -0.41 -1.33 16.73
C HIS A 80 -0.84 -0.99 18.15
N MET A 81 -2.15 -0.88 18.44
CA MET A 81 -2.68 -0.58 19.77
C MET A 81 -3.99 -1.36 20.03
N ARG A 82 -3.92 -2.46 20.78
CA ARG A 82 -5.09 -3.28 21.17
C ARG A 82 -5.87 -2.73 22.36
N SER A 83 -5.23 -1.89 23.15
CA SER A 83 -5.81 -1.06 24.20
C SER A 83 -5.20 0.34 24.12
N LYS A 84 -5.72 1.28 24.90
CA LYS A 84 -5.20 2.66 24.94
C LYS A 84 -3.73 2.74 25.39
N ASP A 85 -3.32 1.80 26.26
CA ASP A 85 -1.97 1.74 26.84
C ASP A 85 -1.04 0.75 26.11
N ASP A 86 -1.55 -0.04 25.15
CA ASP A 86 -0.74 -0.93 24.31
C ASP A 86 -0.19 -0.17 23.11
N TYR A 87 1.12 -0.26 22.87
CA TYR A 87 1.75 0.25 21.66
C TYR A 87 2.85 -0.69 21.18
N ASN A 88 2.64 -1.34 20.04
CA ASN A 88 3.62 -2.23 19.44
C ASN A 88 3.48 -2.29 17.91
N ILE A 89 4.35 -1.54 17.22
CA ILE A 89 4.43 -1.50 15.76
C ILE A 89 5.13 -2.72 15.15
N SER A 90 5.91 -3.48 15.93
CA SER A 90 6.65 -4.64 15.41
C SER A 90 5.72 -5.79 15.01
N ARG A 91 4.45 -5.74 15.44
CA ARG A 91 3.39 -6.68 15.04
C ARG A 91 2.95 -6.48 13.59
N ILE A 92 3.16 -5.30 13.02
CA ILE A 92 2.65 -4.94 11.70
C ILE A 92 3.66 -5.30 10.61
N PHE A 93 3.48 -6.47 10.00
CA PHE A 93 4.35 -6.93 8.90
C PHE A 93 4.27 -6.02 7.65
N LEU A 94 3.16 -5.29 7.45
CA LEU A 94 3.01 -4.33 6.35
C LEU A 94 4.04 -3.18 6.43
N LEU A 95 4.44 -2.76 7.64
CA LEU A 95 5.48 -1.73 7.81
C LEU A 95 6.85 -2.26 7.37
N LYS A 96 7.16 -3.53 7.66
CA LYS A 96 8.38 -4.18 7.20
C LYS A 96 8.39 -4.26 5.66
N PHE A 97 7.28 -4.66 5.05
CA PHE A 97 7.13 -4.69 3.60
C PHE A 97 7.34 -3.30 2.98
N ALA A 98 6.69 -2.26 3.51
CA ALA A 98 6.84 -0.89 3.05
C ALA A 98 8.28 -0.37 3.13
N LYS A 99 8.98 -0.68 4.23
CA LYS A 99 10.40 -0.34 4.39
C LYS A 99 11.27 -1.01 3.32
N MET A 100 11.02 -2.29 3.02
CA MET A 100 11.76 -2.99 1.98
C MET A 100 11.46 -2.44 0.58
N ALA A 101 10.19 -2.13 0.29
CA ALA A 101 9.78 -1.48 -0.96
C ALA A 101 10.43 -0.11 -1.16
N LYS A 102 10.49 0.73 -0.12
CA LYS A 102 11.23 2.01 -0.14
C LYS A 102 12.74 1.83 -0.32
N GLY A 103 13.30 0.71 0.16
CA GLY A 103 14.69 0.36 -0.09
C GLY A 103 14.99 0.03 -1.56
N VAL A 104 14.00 -0.45 -2.31
CA VAL A 104 14.09 -0.67 -3.77
C VAL A 104 13.80 0.60 -4.55
N ASN A 105 12.80 1.38 -4.13
CA ASN A 105 12.43 2.65 -4.75
C ASN A 105 12.29 3.74 -3.67
N PRO A 106 13.34 4.57 -3.47
CA PRO A 106 13.30 5.67 -2.51
C PRO A 106 12.22 6.72 -2.80
N ASP A 107 11.73 6.83 -4.03
CA ASP A 107 10.69 7.79 -4.43
C ASP A 107 9.26 7.21 -4.33
N LEU A 108 9.13 5.94 -3.92
CA LEU A 108 7.82 5.30 -3.73
C LEU A 108 6.94 6.11 -2.78
N THR A 109 5.74 6.47 -3.24
CA THR A 109 4.75 7.17 -2.43
C THR A 109 3.99 6.17 -1.59
N LEU A 110 3.98 6.39 -0.27
CA LEU A 110 3.23 5.57 0.67
C LEU A 110 1.93 6.27 1.05
N SER A 111 0.84 5.52 1.01
CA SER A 111 -0.45 5.95 1.54
C SER A 111 -1.02 4.88 2.47
N THR A 112 -1.95 5.28 3.34
CA THR A 112 -2.54 4.36 4.32
C THR A 112 -4.04 4.53 4.38
N LEU A 113 -4.76 3.45 4.64
CA LEU A 113 -6.19 3.49 4.98
C LEU A 113 -6.50 2.61 6.18
N ARG A 114 -7.74 2.71 6.68
CA ARG A 114 -8.27 1.77 7.68
C ARG A 114 -9.46 1.02 7.08
N TRP A 115 -9.59 -0.26 7.40
CA TRP A 115 -10.84 -1.00 7.23
C TRP A 115 -11.62 -1.12 8.54
N GLY A 116 -10.90 -1.21 9.65
CA GLY A 116 -11.48 -1.28 10.99
C GLY A 116 -10.82 -0.35 12.00
N THR A 117 -11.22 -0.53 13.26
CA THR A 117 -10.79 0.27 14.41
C THR A 117 -10.65 -0.66 15.62
N SER A 118 -9.62 -0.47 16.44
CA SER A 118 -9.55 -1.16 17.73
C SER A 118 -10.78 -0.82 18.60
N SER A 119 -11.33 -1.81 19.31
CA SER A 119 -12.59 -1.69 20.08
C SER A 119 -12.55 -0.72 21.27
N TRP A 120 -11.36 -0.33 21.73
CA TRP A 120 -11.20 0.63 22.82
C TRP A 120 -11.39 2.08 22.38
N ILE A 121 -11.38 2.37 21.07
CA ILE A 121 -11.58 3.72 20.53
C ILE A 121 -13.05 4.08 20.65
N ARG A 122 -13.39 5.03 21.53
CA ARG A 122 -14.78 5.45 21.80
C ARG A 122 -15.05 6.93 21.49
N SER A 123 -14.01 7.70 21.17
CA SER A 123 -14.08 9.15 20.95
C SER A 123 -13.21 9.60 19.78
N TYR A 124 -13.37 10.86 19.34
CA TYR A 124 -12.50 11.46 18.32
C TYR A 124 -11.08 11.66 18.85
N GLU A 125 -10.95 11.92 20.15
CA GLU A 125 -9.68 12.07 20.85
C GLU A 125 -8.90 10.75 20.86
N ASP A 126 -9.57 9.63 21.15
CA ASP A 126 -8.97 8.29 21.07
C ASP A 126 -8.54 7.98 19.64
N LYS A 127 -9.36 8.32 18.65
CA LYS A 127 -9.06 8.11 17.23
C LYS A 127 -7.84 8.93 16.81
N TYR A 128 -7.78 10.20 17.18
CA TYR A 128 -6.64 11.08 16.91
C TYR A 128 -5.37 10.53 17.57
N PHE A 129 -5.45 10.12 18.83
CA PHE A 129 -4.33 9.54 19.55
C PHE A 129 -3.80 8.26 18.88
N PHE A 130 -4.69 7.34 18.50
CA PHE A 130 -4.35 6.09 17.81
C PHE A 130 -3.57 6.35 16.51
N TYR A 131 -4.01 7.32 15.71
CA TYR A 131 -3.36 7.63 14.43
C TYR A 131 -2.10 8.44 14.56
N LYS A 132 -2.07 9.40 15.48
CA LYS A 132 -0.87 10.18 15.78
C LYS A 132 0.27 9.28 16.25
N LYS A 133 -0.03 8.24 17.04
CA LYS A 133 0.99 7.28 17.47
C LYS A 133 1.60 6.52 16.29
N LEU A 134 0.82 6.19 15.27
CA LEU A 134 1.32 5.55 14.06
C LEU A 134 2.16 6.51 13.19
N SER A 135 1.76 7.77 13.04
CA SER A 135 2.47 8.74 12.20
C SER A 135 3.85 9.15 12.73
N LEU A 136 4.19 8.77 13.96
CA LEU A 136 5.48 9.05 14.59
C LEU A 136 6.55 7.98 14.27
N ILE A 137 6.20 6.94 13.51
CA ILE A 137 7.15 5.94 13.01
C ILE A 137 8.17 6.66 12.10
N ARG A 138 9.45 6.53 12.45
CA ARG A 138 10.59 7.00 11.66
C ARG A 138 11.27 5.83 10.95
#